data_AF-A0A2P2LT11-F1
#
_entry.id   AF-A0A2P2LT11-F1
#
_cell.length_a   1.000
_cell.length_b   1.000
_cell.length_c   1.000
_cell.angle_alpha   90.00
_cell.angle_beta   90.00
_cell.angle_gamma   90.00
#
_symmetry.space_group_name_H-M   'P 1'
#
loop_
_entity.id
_entity.type
_entity.pdbx_description
1 polymer ?
#
loop_
_entity_poly.entity_id
_entity_poly.type
_entity_poly.pdbx_seq_one_letter_code
_entity_poly.pdbx_strand_id
1 'polypeptide(L)'
;MFIEIGSTEEYWKRQDAAQVVALLVWEGLGIGGGAAIGNWSSENDKEKVLLGIGGGHYAPRHTDITMKDGVWVGHLLSGYSLLMEDPSKKNSNVKGIDGTWREAIKAAFEATSSAFPGGEILAHLDHKSFKSWQKNSIVSFLGEQNIKVGKANDFC
;
A
#
# COMPACT_ATOMS: atom_id res chain seq x y z
N MET A 1 -5.19 -11.62 0.10
CA MET A 1 -6.11 -10.50 -0.14
C MET A 1 -7.43 -10.78 0.59
N PHE A 2 -8.02 -9.77 1.21
CA PHE A 2 -9.36 -9.85 1.80
C PHE A 2 -10.31 -8.96 0.98
N ILE A 3 -11.55 -9.39 0.80
CA ILE A 3 -12.63 -8.61 0.19
C ILE A 3 -13.76 -8.61 1.21
N GLU A 4 -14.16 -7.42 1.66
CA GLU A 4 -14.95 -7.27 2.88
C GLU A 4 -16.19 -6.40 2.63
N ILE A 5 -17.25 -6.69 3.39
CA ILE A 5 -18.42 -5.83 3.54
C ILE A 5 -18.41 -5.38 4.99
N GLY A 6 -18.57 -4.09 5.24
CA GLY A 6 -18.47 -3.53 6.58
C GLY A 6 -19.31 -2.28 6.79
N SER A 7 -19.38 -1.77 8.02
CA SER A 7 -18.66 -2.25 9.22
C SER A 7 -19.56 -2.81 10.33
N THR A 8 -20.85 -3.03 10.06
CA THR A 8 -21.83 -3.51 11.06
C THR A 8 -22.56 -4.75 10.56
N GLU A 9 -23.20 -5.49 11.48
CA GLU A 9 -24.02 -6.65 11.14
C GLU A 9 -25.14 -6.32 10.14
N GLU A 10 -25.70 -5.11 10.22
CA GLU A 10 -26.65 -4.60 9.23
C GLU A 10 -26.05 -4.61 7.82
N TYR A 11 -24.83 -4.08 7.66
CA TYR A 11 -24.14 -4.07 6.36
C TYR A 11 -23.74 -5.49 5.92
N TRP A 12 -23.32 -6.36 6.83
CA TRP A 12 -22.93 -7.73 6.48
C TRP A 12 -24.08 -8.55 5.92
N LYS A 13 -25.32 -8.27 6.34
CA LYS A 13 -26.53 -8.95 5.86
C LYS A 13 -27.06 -8.42 4.53
N ARG A 14 -26.44 -7.38 3.96
CA ARG A 14 -26.86 -6.82 2.66
C ARG A 14 -26.58 -7.79 1.51
N GLN A 15 -27.65 -8.38 1.00
CA GLN A 15 -27.59 -9.31 -0.14
C GLN A 15 -27.07 -8.64 -1.41
N ASP A 16 -27.40 -7.37 -1.64
CA ASP A 16 -26.93 -6.63 -2.81
C ASP A 16 -25.40 -6.39 -2.76
N ALA A 17 -24.85 -6.04 -1.60
CA ALA A 17 -23.41 -5.94 -1.40
C ALA A 17 -22.72 -7.32 -1.55
N ALA A 18 -23.30 -8.38 -1.00
CA ALA A 18 -22.80 -9.74 -1.15
C ALA A 18 -22.81 -10.20 -2.62
N GLN A 19 -23.85 -9.85 -3.38
CA GLN A 19 -23.95 -10.13 -4.80
C GLN A 19 -22.82 -9.44 -5.58
N VAL A 20 -22.53 -8.17 -5.28
CA VAL A 20 -21.42 -7.44 -5.93
C VAL A 20 -20.07 -8.09 -5.62
N VAL A 21 -19.81 -8.46 -4.37
CA VAL A 21 -18.56 -9.16 -3.99
C VAL A 21 -18.46 -10.52 -4.68
N ALA A 22 -19.55 -11.28 -4.74
CA ALA A 22 -19.59 -12.58 -5.42
C ALA A 22 -19.31 -12.44 -6.92
N LEU A 23 -19.93 -11.45 -7.59
CA LEU A 23 -19.69 -11.15 -9.00
C LEU A 23 -18.24 -10.74 -9.24
N LEU A 24 -17.68 -9.87 -8.39
CA LEU A 24 -16.29 -9.44 -8.48
C LEU A 24 -15.32 -10.63 -8.42
N VAL A 25 -15.53 -11.57 -7.50
CA VAL A 25 -14.69 -12.77 -7.37
C VAL A 25 -14.91 -13.71 -8.56
N TRP A 26 -16.16 -13.91 -8.98
CA TRP A 26 -16.54 -14.78 -10.08
C TRP A 26 -15.92 -14.34 -11.41
N GLU A 27 -16.01 -13.04 -11.73
CA GLU A 27 -15.43 -12.45 -12.93
C GLU A 27 -13.91 -12.31 -12.80
N GLY A 28 -13.42 -11.78 -11.68
CA GLY A 28 -11.99 -11.55 -11.46
C GLY A 28 -11.17 -12.83 -11.55
N LEU A 29 -11.68 -13.95 -11.04
CA LEU A 29 -11.02 -15.26 -11.11
C LEU A 29 -11.38 -16.07 -12.37
N GLY A 30 -12.23 -15.54 -13.26
CA GLY A 30 -12.63 -16.23 -14.50
C GLY A 30 -13.48 -17.49 -14.28
N ILE A 31 -14.13 -17.63 -13.12
CA ILE A 31 -14.93 -18.83 -12.78
C ILE A 31 -16.15 -18.95 -13.70
N GLY A 32 -16.63 -17.83 -14.23
CA GLY A 32 -17.71 -17.75 -15.23
C GLY A 32 -17.39 -18.26 -16.63
N GLY A 33 -16.17 -18.77 -16.86
CA GLY A 33 -15.71 -19.19 -18.19
C GLY A 33 -15.17 -18.04 -19.05
N GLY A 34 -15.13 -16.81 -18.51
CA GLY A 34 -14.41 -15.69 -19.10
C GLY A 34 -12.91 -15.70 -18.72
N ALA A 35 -12.12 -14.83 -19.34
CA ALA A 35 -10.73 -14.64 -18.93
C ALA A 35 -10.69 -14.00 -17.53
N ALA A 36 -9.81 -14.52 -16.66
CA ALA A 36 -9.53 -13.90 -15.37
C ALA A 36 -8.94 -12.49 -15.56
N ILE A 37 -9.28 -11.59 -14.64
CA ILE A 37 -8.88 -10.18 -14.67
C ILE A 37 -7.85 -9.93 -13.56
N GLY A 38 -6.79 -9.19 -13.86
CA GLY A 38 -5.82 -8.78 -12.84
C GLY A 38 -4.82 -9.86 -12.45
N ASN A 39 -4.51 -10.81 -13.35
CA ASN A 39 -3.38 -11.72 -13.15
C ASN A 39 -2.05 -11.02 -13.46
N TRP A 40 -1.11 -11.06 -12.51
CA TRP A 40 0.26 -10.65 -12.76
C TRP A 40 0.98 -11.68 -13.62
N SER A 41 1.69 -11.23 -14.65
CA SER A 41 2.41 -12.07 -15.61
C SER A 41 3.56 -11.29 -16.27
N SER A 42 4.34 -11.96 -17.12
CA SER A 42 5.36 -11.29 -17.93
C SER A 42 4.82 -10.23 -18.88
N GLU A 43 3.52 -10.20 -19.16
CA GLU A 43 2.90 -9.18 -20.00
C GLU A 43 2.75 -7.83 -19.29
N ASN A 44 2.75 -7.82 -17.95
CA ASN A 44 2.59 -6.63 -17.12
C ASN A 44 3.76 -6.43 -16.14
N ASP A 45 4.89 -7.11 -16.36
CA ASP A 45 6.06 -7.09 -15.48
C ASP A 45 6.80 -5.75 -15.41
N LYS A 46 6.31 -4.70 -16.07
CA LYS A 46 6.88 -3.34 -16.01
C LYS A 46 5.86 -2.31 -15.54
N GLU A 47 4.65 -2.74 -15.21
CA GLU A 47 3.62 -1.86 -14.70
C GLU A 47 4.00 -1.30 -13.32
N LYS A 48 3.42 -0.15 -13.00
CA LYS A 48 3.68 0.55 -11.74
C LYS A 48 2.95 -0.15 -10.60
N VAL A 49 3.67 -0.40 -9.52
CA VAL A 49 3.14 -1.04 -8.31
C VAL A 49 3.23 -0.05 -7.14
N LEU A 50 2.10 0.31 -6.59
CA LEU A 50 1.98 1.21 -5.45
C LEU A 50 2.42 0.52 -4.15
N LEU A 51 3.42 1.11 -3.49
CA LEU A 51 3.69 0.89 -2.06
C LEU A 51 3.20 2.13 -1.28
N GLY A 52 2.04 2.02 -0.62
CA GLY A 52 1.45 3.14 0.11
C GLY A 52 1.98 3.23 1.54
N ILE A 53 2.37 4.43 1.97
CA ILE A 53 2.90 4.67 3.32
C ILE A 53 2.20 5.88 3.94
N GLY A 54 1.59 5.68 5.11
CA GLY A 54 0.80 6.69 5.81
C GLY A 54 -0.69 6.60 5.54
N GLY A 55 -1.41 7.60 6.06
CA GLY A 55 -2.86 7.65 6.08
C GLY A 55 -3.47 6.95 7.29
N GLY A 56 -4.80 7.07 7.43
CA GLY A 56 -5.61 6.31 8.38
C GLY A 56 -5.94 4.91 7.87
N HIS A 57 -6.85 4.22 8.55
CA HIS A 57 -7.25 2.85 8.21
C HIS A 57 -7.76 2.70 6.77
N TYR A 58 -8.51 3.69 6.27
CA TYR A 58 -9.09 3.69 4.92
C TYR A 58 -8.22 4.34 3.84
N ALA A 59 -7.06 4.91 4.21
CA ALA A 59 -6.04 5.42 3.30
C ALA A 59 -6.51 6.17 2.01
N PRO A 60 -7.39 7.18 2.10
CA PRO A 60 -8.08 7.75 0.94
C PRO A 60 -7.15 8.30 -0.16
N ARG A 61 -6.00 8.88 0.21
CA ARG A 61 -5.02 9.38 -0.78
C ARG A 61 -4.36 8.27 -1.60
N HIS A 62 -4.22 7.09 -1.02
CA HIS A 62 -3.70 5.93 -1.75
C HIS A 62 -4.82 5.37 -2.62
N THR A 63 -6.07 5.34 -2.13
CA THR A 63 -7.25 4.94 -2.92
C THR A 63 -7.43 5.80 -4.18
N ASP A 64 -7.19 7.11 -4.11
CA ASP A 64 -7.22 7.98 -5.28
C ASP A 64 -6.21 7.55 -6.37
N ILE A 65 -5.10 6.93 -5.98
CA ILE A 65 -4.09 6.39 -6.89
C ILE A 65 -4.52 5.02 -7.42
N THR A 66 -5.10 4.15 -6.58
CA THR A 66 -5.54 2.81 -6.99
C THR A 66 -6.68 2.82 -8.01
N MET A 67 -7.43 3.93 -8.09
CA MET A 67 -8.51 4.12 -9.05
C MET A 67 -8.01 4.54 -10.45
N LYS A 68 -6.70 4.72 -10.64
CA LYS A 68 -6.12 5.05 -11.95
C LYS A 68 -5.86 3.78 -12.74
N ASP A 69 -6.06 3.85 -14.06
CA ASP A 69 -5.76 2.74 -14.97
C ASP A 69 -4.25 2.41 -14.95
N GLY A 70 -3.92 1.12 -15.06
CA GLY A 70 -2.54 0.65 -15.11
C GLY A 70 -1.79 0.62 -13.77
N VAL A 71 -2.47 0.94 -12.66
CA VAL A 71 -1.85 0.91 -11.32
C VAL A 71 -2.15 -0.40 -10.61
N TRP A 72 -1.08 -1.08 -10.20
CA TRP A 72 -1.16 -2.23 -9.31
C TRP A 72 -0.93 -1.82 -7.87
N VAL A 73 -1.55 -2.55 -6.93
CA VAL A 73 -1.50 -2.20 -5.52
C VAL A 73 -0.76 -3.29 -4.75
N GLY A 74 0.37 -2.92 -4.16
CA GLY A 74 1.08 -3.74 -3.19
C GLY A 74 0.54 -3.52 -1.77
N HIS A 75 1.45 -3.36 -0.82
CA HIS A 75 1.09 -3.10 0.57
C HIS A 75 0.74 -1.63 0.80
N LEU A 76 -0.24 -1.39 1.67
CA LEU A 76 -0.59 -0.07 2.21
C LEU A 76 -0.34 -0.07 3.73
N LEU A 77 0.66 0.68 4.18
CA LEU A 77 1.03 0.79 5.59
C LEU A 77 0.39 2.04 6.19
N SER A 78 -0.55 1.87 7.12
CA SER A 78 -1.17 3.00 7.82
C SER A 78 -0.15 3.73 8.70
N GLY A 79 -0.33 5.03 8.90
CA GLY A 79 0.62 5.85 9.67
C GLY A 79 0.77 5.39 11.12
N TYR A 80 -0.29 4.86 11.74
CA TYR A 80 -0.26 4.35 13.11
C TYR A 80 0.42 3.00 13.26
N SER A 81 0.62 2.24 12.16
CA SER A 81 1.40 0.99 12.17
C SER A 81 2.91 1.24 12.14
N LEU A 82 3.34 2.44 11.76
CA LEU A 82 4.74 2.83 11.68
C LEU A 82 5.19 3.45 13.00
N LEU A 83 5.54 2.57 13.95
CA LEU A 83 5.99 2.99 15.27
C LEU A 83 7.37 3.67 15.16
N MET A 84 7.39 4.97 15.44
CA MET A 84 8.59 5.81 15.43
C MET A 84 8.75 6.47 16.79
N GLU A 85 9.92 6.31 17.40
CA GLU A 85 10.23 6.97 18.67
C GLU A 85 10.58 8.44 18.46
N ASP A 86 9.96 9.32 19.26
CA ASP A 86 10.19 10.75 19.15
C ASP A 86 11.62 11.09 19.60
N PRO A 87 12.45 11.68 18.71
CA PRO A 87 13.85 11.95 19.02
C PRO A 87 14.02 12.97 20.16
N SER A 88 13.02 13.82 20.41
CA SER A 88 13.04 14.79 21.53
C SER A 88 12.94 14.14 22.91
N LYS A 89 12.55 12.87 22.98
CA LYS A 89 12.41 12.12 24.24
C LYS A 89 13.65 11.27 24.58
N LYS A 90 14.70 11.32 23.75
CA LYS A 90 15.94 10.57 23.99
C LYS A 90 17.00 11.42 24.66
N ASN A 91 17.68 10.82 25.65
CA ASN A 91 18.89 11.33 26.29
C ASN A 91 20.19 10.80 25.64
N SER A 92 20.12 10.14 24.47
CA SER A 92 21.25 9.41 23.88
C SER A 92 21.66 9.92 22.50
N ASN A 93 22.97 9.92 22.24
CA ASN A 93 23.63 10.31 20.97
C ASN A 93 23.47 9.26 19.85
N VAL A 94 22.44 8.42 19.88
CA VAL A 94 22.23 7.38 18.84
C VAL A 94 21.75 8.06 17.56
N LYS A 95 22.49 7.85 16.45
CA LYS A 95 22.12 8.35 15.13
C LYS A 95 20.93 7.55 14.59
N GLY A 96 19.74 8.14 14.61
CA GLY A 96 18.56 7.61 13.93
C GLY A 96 17.28 7.65 14.78
N ILE A 97 16.13 7.52 14.09
CA ILE A 97 14.82 7.32 14.72
C ILE A 97 14.63 5.82 14.98
N ASP A 98 14.47 5.44 16.25
CA ASP A 98 14.15 4.06 16.64
C ASP A 98 12.66 3.74 16.45
N GLY A 99 12.33 2.46 16.65
CA GLY A 99 11.01 1.88 16.43
C GLY A 99 11.04 0.91 15.25
N THR A 100 9.94 0.18 15.04
CA THR A 100 9.86 -0.94 14.07
C THR A 100 9.45 -0.52 12.66
N TRP A 101 9.41 0.78 12.39
CA TRP A 101 8.91 1.34 11.14
C TRP A 101 9.78 0.99 9.92
N ARG A 102 11.11 0.84 10.10
CA ARG A 102 12.04 0.47 9.01
C ARG A 102 11.79 -0.96 8.58
N GLU A 103 11.67 -1.87 9.55
CA GLU A 103 11.40 -3.29 9.35
C GLU A 103 10.03 -3.48 8.70
N ALA A 104 9.01 -2.73 9.13
CA ALA A 104 7.68 -2.77 8.55
C ALA A 104 7.69 -2.35 7.06
N ILE A 105 8.34 -1.23 6.73
CA ILE A 105 8.47 -0.78 5.33
C ILE A 105 9.26 -1.79 4.50
N LYS A 106 10.37 -2.31 5.04
CA LYS A 106 11.21 -3.28 4.34
C LYS A 106 10.45 -4.57 4.05
N ALA A 107 9.78 -5.15 5.04
CA ALA A 107 8.99 -6.36 4.88
C ALA A 107 7.86 -6.16 3.85
N ALA A 108 7.17 -5.01 3.90
CA ALA A 108 6.12 -4.67 2.94
C ALA A 108 6.67 -4.52 1.51
N PHE A 109 7.83 -3.89 1.35
CA PHE A 109 8.50 -3.76 0.07
C PHE A 109 8.93 -5.12 -0.49
N GLU A 110 9.58 -5.96 0.32
CA GLU A 110 10.03 -7.30 -0.09
C GLU A 110 8.86 -8.21 -0.48
N ALA A 111 7.77 -8.19 0.29
CA ALA A 111 6.56 -8.93 -0.02
C ALA A 111 5.88 -8.41 -1.30
N THR A 112 5.87 -7.09 -1.50
CA THR A 112 5.36 -6.47 -2.75
C THR A 112 6.22 -6.88 -3.94
N SER A 113 7.55 -6.80 -3.83
CA SER A 113 8.49 -7.21 -4.88
C SER A 113 8.37 -8.68 -5.24
N SER A 114 8.15 -9.54 -4.24
CA SER A 114 7.92 -10.97 -4.47
C SER A 114 6.59 -11.26 -5.17
N ALA A 115 5.54 -10.47 -4.89
CA ALA A 115 4.23 -10.61 -5.51
C ALA A 115 4.18 -10.05 -6.95
N PHE A 116 5.02 -9.06 -7.25
CA PHE A 116 5.08 -8.35 -8.53
C PHE A 116 6.47 -8.41 -9.15
N PRO A 117 6.99 -9.60 -9.50
CA PRO A 117 8.32 -9.73 -10.09
C PRO A 117 8.43 -8.91 -11.38
N GLY A 118 9.49 -8.11 -11.48
CA GLY A 118 9.76 -7.17 -12.57
C GLY A 118 9.15 -5.79 -12.39
N GLY A 119 8.05 -5.68 -11.63
CA GLY A 119 7.22 -4.47 -11.57
C GLY A 119 7.96 -3.24 -11.07
N GLU A 120 7.56 -2.06 -11.56
CA GLU A 120 8.13 -0.80 -11.10
C GLU A 120 7.47 -0.37 -9.78
N ILE A 121 8.06 -0.79 -8.66
CA ILE A 121 7.55 -0.41 -7.34
C ILE A 121 7.87 1.05 -7.05
N LEU A 122 6.81 1.82 -6.79
CA LEU A 122 6.87 3.24 -6.47
C LEU A 122 6.19 3.48 -5.12
N ALA A 123 6.95 4.01 -4.17
CA ALA A 123 6.40 4.39 -2.87
C ALA A 123 5.66 5.73 -2.97
N HIS A 124 4.47 5.80 -2.37
CA HIS A 124 3.72 7.05 -2.19
C HIS A 124 3.52 7.33 -0.72
N LEU A 125 3.87 8.55 -0.29
CA LEU A 125 3.74 9.01 1.09
C LEU A 125 2.48 9.88 1.26
N ASP A 126 1.60 9.55 2.20
CA ASP A 126 0.61 10.51 2.69
C ASP A 126 1.31 11.55 3.58
N HIS A 127 1.79 12.62 2.95
CA HIS A 127 2.51 13.69 3.66
C HIS A 127 1.68 14.38 4.77
N LYS A 128 0.34 14.25 4.76
CA LYS A 128 -0.52 14.85 5.78
C LYS A 128 -0.68 13.98 7.03
N SER A 129 -0.31 12.70 6.98
CA SER A 129 -0.41 11.79 8.13
C SER A 129 0.82 11.78 9.04
N PHE A 130 1.86 12.55 8.73
CA PHE A 130 3.14 12.49 9.42
C PHE A 130 3.67 13.88 9.81
N LYS A 131 4.36 13.94 10.97
CA LYS A 131 5.19 15.09 11.34
C LYS A 131 6.35 15.24 10.34
N SER A 132 6.89 16.46 10.20
CA SER A 132 7.99 16.73 9.26
C SER A 132 9.22 15.84 9.47
N TRP A 133 9.61 15.58 10.72
CA TRP A 133 10.75 14.71 11.01
C TRP A 133 10.51 13.23 10.65
N GLN A 134 9.26 12.74 10.79
CA GLN A 134 8.88 11.38 10.39
C GLN A 134 8.99 11.24 8.88
N LYS A 135 8.45 12.20 8.12
CA LYS A 135 8.54 12.23 6.66
C LYS A 135 9.98 12.20 6.18
N ASN A 136 10.83 13.05 6.75
CA ASN A 136 12.24 13.11 6.37
C ASN A 136 12.96 11.80 6.66
N SER A 137 12.65 11.17 7.80
CA SER A 137 13.25 9.88 8.18
C SER A 137 12.81 8.77 7.23
N ILE A 138 11.52 8.71 6.89
CA ILE A 138 10.99 7.73 5.95
C ILE A 138 11.59 7.92 4.55
N VAL A 139 11.61 9.15 4.03
CA VAL A 139 12.18 9.45 2.71
C VAL A 139 13.69 9.13 2.66
N SER A 140 14.44 9.45 3.73
CA SER A 140 15.86 9.07 3.83
C SER A 140 16.04 7.57 3.77
N PHE A 141 15.24 6.82 4.54
CA PHE A 141 15.31 5.35 4.55
C PHE A 141 14.93 4.74 3.20
N LEU A 142 13.88 5.23 2.54
CA LEU A 142 13.51 4.76 1.21
C LEU A 142 14.66 4.98 0.21
N GLY A 143 15.33 6.15 0.28
CA GLY A 143 16.53 6.41 -0.51
C GLY A 143 17.70 5.45 -0.19
N GLU A 144 17.97 5.18 1.10
CA GLU A 144 18.98 4.20 1.55
C GLU A 144 18.69 2.79 1.02
N GLN A 145 17.42 2.41 0.86
CA GLN A 145 16.99 1.12 0.32
C GLN A 145 16.84 1.12 -1.21
N ASN A 146 17.16 2.23 -1.90
CA ASN A 146 16.92 2.42 -3.34
C ASN A 146 15.46 2.20 -3.77
N ILE A 147 14.50 2.52 -2.88
CA ILE A 147 13.07 2.47 -3.18
C ILE A 147 12.66 3.83 -3.75
N LYS A 148 12.15 3.85 -4.99
CA LYS A 148 11.69 5.08 -5.64
C LYS A 148 10.49 5.67 -4.90
N VAL A 149 10.45 6.99 -4.79
CA VAL A 149 9.32 7.73 -4.21
C VAL A 149 8.66 8.57 -5.30
N GLY A 150 7.36 8.42 -5.46
CA GLY A 150 6.56 9.12 -6.47
C GLY A 150 5.46 9.99 -5.87
N LYS A 151 5.00 10.94 -6.66
CA LYS A 151 3.77 11.70 -6.46
C LYS A 151 2.60 10.92 -7.04
N ALA A 152 1.37 11.27 -6.64
CA ALA A 152 0.17 10.66 -7.18
C ALA A 152 0.12 10.67 -8.72
N ASN A 153 0.65 11.72 -9.37
CA ASN A 153 0.68 11.84 -10.83
C ASN A 153 1.74 10.97 -11.52
N ASP A 154 2.70 10.44 -10.78
CA ASP A 154 3.73 9.57 -11.35
C ASP A 154 3.19 8.16 -11.60
N PHE A 155 1.96 7.86 -11.15
CA PHE A 155 1.25 6.58 -11.36
C PHE A 155 0.36 6.56 -12.61
N CYS A 156 0.26 7.68 -13.34
CA CYS A 156 -0.42 7.77 -14.63
C CYS A 156 0.57 8.09 -15.77
#